data_AF-A0A536N706-F1
#
_entry.id   AF-A0A536N706-F1
#
_cell.length_a   1.000
_cell.length_b   1.000
_cell.length_c   1.000
_cell.angle_alpha   90.00
_cell.angle_beta   90.00
_cell.angle_gamma   90.00
#
_symmetry.space_group_name_H-M   'P 1'
#
loop_
_entity.id
_entity.type
_entity.pdbx_description
1 polymer ?
#
loop_
_entity_poly.entity_id
_entity_poly.type
_entity_poly.pdbx_seq_one_letter_code
_entity_poly.pdbx_strand_id
1 'polypeptide(L)'
;DLSPMLGRTFMGDGLATTISGLFGGTGETTYAENIGVMGITRVFSIMVFVVAALFAILLGFIPIFGALVRSIPVSVQGGIEIYLFGLIAVIGGKIWVDAKVDFSKRANLAVAAIPLAIAAGISATTPIPIHLFGLTLVFNNLGLGALSA
;
A
#
# COMPACT_ATOMS: atom_id res chain seq x y z
N ASP A 1 0.58 -24.95 0.14
CA ASP A 1 1.83 -24.21 -0.06
C ASP A 1 1.71 -23.43 -1.36
N LEU A 2 1.57 -22.09 -1.29
CA LEU A 2 1.37 -21.22 -2.47
C LEU A 2 2.65 -20.48 -2.89
N SER A 3 3.78 -20.78 -2.25
CA SER A 3 5.10 -20.20 -2.50
C SER A 3 5.48 -20.08 -3.99
N PRO A 4 5.25 -21.08 -4.87
CA PRO A 4 5.55 -20.94 -6.30
C PRO A 4 4.65 -19.95 -7.06
N MET A 5 3.52 -19.55 -6.51
CA MET A 5 2.63 -18.53 -7.11
C MET A 5 3.01 -17.11 -6.71
N LEU A 6 3.80 -16.94 -5.64
CA LEU A 6 4.16 -15.64 -5.09
C LEU A 6 4.89 -14.75 -6.11
N GLY A 7 5.79 -15.33 -6.90
CA GLY A 7 6.48 -14.59 -7.98
C GLY A 7 5.53 -14.09 -9.07
N ARG A 8 4.44 -14.82 -9.35
CA ARG A 8 3.41 -14.40 -10.32
C ARG A 8 2.57 -13.26 -9.75
N THR A 9 2.30 -13.27 -8.44
CA THR A 9 1.62 -12.18 -7.75
C THR A 9 2.42 -10.88 -7.80
N PHE A 10 3.71 -10.92 -7.44
CA PHE A 10 4.57 -9.73 -7.50
C PHE A 10 4.71 -9.18 -8.93
N MET A 11 4.84 -10.06 -9.93
CA MET A 11 4.88 -9.62 -11.32
C MET A 11 3.54 -9.01 -11.76
N GLY A 12 2.41 -9.53 -11.28
CA GLY A 12 1.09 -8.95 -11.49
C GLY A 12 0.96 -7.53 -10.92
N ASP A 13 1.36 -7.33 -9.66
CA ASP A 13 1.33 -6.02 -9.00
C ASP A 13 2.25 -5.00 -9.71
N GLY A 14 3.44 -5.44 -10.12
CA GLY A 14 4.40 -4.61 -10.87
C GLY A 14 3.88 -4.20 -12.25
N LEU A 15 3.25 -5.13 -12.99
CA LEU A 15 2.61 -4.82 -14.28
C LEU A 15 1.42 -3.88 -14.11
N ALA A 16 0.56 -4.13 -13.12
CA ALA A 16 -0.58 -3.25 -12.82
C ALA A 16 -0.12 -1.83 -12.48
N THR A 17 0.90 -1.71 -11.65
CA THR A 17 1.51 -0.41 -11.28
C THR A 17 2.15 0.28 -12.48
N THR A 18 2.85 -0.46 -13.34
CA THR A 18 3.46 0.11 -14.55
C THR A 18 2.39 0.65 -15.49
N ILE A 19 1.33 -0.11 -15.72
CA ILE A 19 0.20 0.32 -16.55
C ILE A 19 -0.48 1.54 -15.92
N SER A 20 -0.77 1.51 -14.62
CA SER A 20 -1.36 2.65 -13.89
C SER A 20 -0.50 3.91 -14.07
N GLY A 21 0.81 3.83 -13.82
CA GLY A 21 1.74 4.94 -14.00
C GLY A 21 1.81 5.48 -15.43
N LEU A 22 1.72 4.60 -16.45
CA LEU A 22 1.68 5.04 -17.87
C LEU A 22 0.42 5.85 -18.20
N PHE A 23 -0.71 5.56 -17.54
CA PHE A 23 -1.96 6.31 -17.69
C PHE A 23 -2.10 7.47 -16.70
N GLY A 24 -1.05 7.81 -15.94
CA GLY A 24 -1.05 8.89 -14.94
C GLY A 24 -1.72 8.55 -13.62
N GLY A 25 -1.97 7.25 -13.36
CA GLY A 25 -2.44 6.73 -12.09
C GLY A 25 -1.33 6.57 -11.05
N THR A 26 -1.70 6.08 -9.87
CA THR A 26 -0.80 5.87 -8.73
C THR A 26 -0.24 4.44 -8.69
N GLY A 27 0.75 4.20 -7.82
CA GLY A 27 1.20 2.84 -7.55
C GLY A 27 0.10 2.01 -6.90
N GLU A 28 -0.10 0.79 -7.39
CA GLU A 28 -1.19 -0.09 -6.95
C GLU A 28 -0.63 -1.26 -6.13
N THR A 29 -1.42 -1.75 -5.18
CA THR A 29 -1.06 -2.92 -4.38
C THR A 29 -2.30 -3.66 -3.91
N THR A 30 -2.12 -4.88 -3.42
CA THR A 30 -3.23 -5.67 -2.86
C THR A 30 -3.72 -5.03 -1.55
N TYR A 31 -4.97 -4.57 -1.52
CA TYR A 31 -5.58 -3.96 -0.34
C TYR A 31 -5.85 -4.99 0.77
N ALA A 32 -5.36 -4.68 1.98
CA ALA A 32 -5.54 -5.51 3.17
C ALA A 32 -7.02 -5.73 3.55
N GLU A 33 -7.86 -4.72 3.31
CA GLU A 33 -9.30 -4.78 3.60
C GLU A 33 -10.00 -5.84 2.73
N ASN A 34 -9.60 -5.96 1.47
CA ASN A 34 -10.15 -6.97 0.56
C ASN A 34 -9.78 -8.38 1.03
N ILE A 35 -8.57 -8.57 1.57
CA ILE A 35 -8.16 -9.84 2.18
C ILE A 35 -9.01 -10.12 3.43
N GLY A 36 -9.28 -9.10 4.25
CA GLY A 36 -10.15 -9.21 5.42
C GLY A 36 -11.57 -9.67 5.06
N VAL A 37 -12.18 -9.07 4.03
CA VAL A 37 -13.51 -9.47 3.53
C VAL A 37 -13.50 -10.92 3.04
N MET A 38 -12.46 -11.35 2.33
CA MET A 38 -12.33 -12.76 1.91
C MET A 38 -12.22 -13.72 3.11
N GLY A 39 -11.54 -13.31 4.18
CA GLY A 39 -11.45 -14.09 5.42
C GLY A 39 -12.80 -14.30 6.11
N ILE A 40 -13.67 -13.30 6.06
CA ILE A 40 -15.01 -13.34 6.68
C ILE A 40 -16.01 -14.08 5.77
N THR A 41 -16.09 -13.67 4.51
CA THR A 41 -17.08 -14.19 3.54
C THR A 41 -16.73 -15.57 3.02
N ARG A 42 -15.46 -15.99 3.10
CA ARG A 42 -14.92 -17.23 2.52
C ARG A 42 -15.14 -17.35 1.01
N VAL A 43 -15.34 -16.23 0.32
CA VAL A 43 -15.45 -16.19 -1.14
C VAL A 43 -14.10 -15.80 -1.72
N PHE A 44 -13.38 -16.78 -2.27
CA PHE A 44 -12.06 -16.60 -2.89
C PHE A 44 -12.10 -16.63 -4.43
N SER A 45 -13.25 -16.27 -5.02
CA SER A 45 -13.45 -16.37 -6.47
C SER A 45 -12.82 -15.21 -7.23
N ILE A 46 -11.95 -15.51 -8.20
CA ILE A 46 -11.32 -14.54 -9.10
C ILE A 46 -12.38 -13.74 -9.89
N MET A 47 -13.52 -14.37 -10.21
CA MET A 47 -14.59 -13.70 -10.96
C MET A 47 -15.20 -12.52 -10.20
N VAL A 48 -15.19 -12.56 -8.86
CA VAL A 48 -15.68 -11.43 -8.05
C VAL A 48 -14.79 -10.21 -8.25
N PHE A 49 -13.47 -10.40 -8.34
CA PHE A 49 -12.53 -9.32 -8.64
C PHE A 49 -12.68 -8.77 -10.06
N VAL A 50 -12.94 -9.64 -11.05
CA VAL A 50 -13.19 -9.19 -12.43
C VAL A 50 -14.47 -8.34 -12.51
N VAL A 51 -15.55 -8.78 -11.86
CA VAL A 51 -16.81 -8.02 -11.83
C VAL A 51 -16.62 -6.69 -11.09
N ALA A 52 -15.92 -6.69 -9.96
CA ALA A 52 -15.61 -5.46 -9.22
C ALA A 52 -14.76 -4.49 -10.05
N ALA A 53 -13.75 -4.98 -10.78
CA ALA A 53 -12.93 -4.16 -11.66
C ALA A 53 -13.74 -3.54 -12.81
N LEU A 54 -14.60 -4.34 -13.47
CA LEU A 54 -15.49 -3.81 -14.52
C LEU A 54 -16.44 -2.76 -13.96
N PHE A 55 -17.01 -2.99 -12.78
CA PHE A 55 -17.89 -2.03 -12.11
C PHE A 55 -17.15 -0.73 -11.77
N ALA A 56 -15.93 -0.82 -11.26
CA ALA A 56 -15.09 0.34 -10.96
C ALA A 56 -14.75 1.16 -12.24
N ILE A 57 -14.40 0.48 -13.34
CA ILE A 57 -14.15 1.13 -14.64
C ILE A 57 -15.42 1.87 -15.10
N LEU A 58 -16.58 1.22 -15.06
CA LEU A 58 -17.85 1.84 -15.46
C LEU A 58 -18.17 3.07 -14.61
N LEU A 59 -18.02 2.98 -13.29
CA LEU A 59 -18.22 4.13 -12.38
C LEU A 59 -17.22 5.26 -12.65
N GLY A 60 -15.98 4.93 -13.02
CA GLY A 60 -14.95 5.91 -13.37
C GLY A 60 -15.31 6.78 -14.57
N PHE A 61 -16.07 6.24 -15.53
CA PHE A 61 -16.58 7.00 -16.68
C PHE A 61 -17.82 7.84 -16.36
N ILE A 62 -18.42 7.70 -15.18
CA ILE A 62 -19.62 8.46 -14.78
C ILE A 62 -19.19 9.75 -14.06
N PRO A 63 -19.33 10.93 -14.69
CA PRO A 63 -18.86 12.19 -14.09
C PRO A 63 -19.62 12.56 -12.81
N ILE A 64 -20.89 12.14 -12.69
CA ILE A 64 -21.71 12.36 -11.49
C ILE A 64 -21.13 11.61 -10.29
N PHE A 65 -20.63 10.39 -10.48
CA PHE A 65 -19.99 9.62 -9.42
C PHE A 65 -18.67 10.29 -8.99
N GLY A 66 -17.88 10.76 -9.95
CA GLY A 66 -16.67 11.54 -9.65
C GLY A 66 -16.95 12.81 -8.84
N ALA A 67 -18.04 13.52 -9.14
CA ALA A 67 -18.48 14.68 -8.37
C ALA A 67 -18.91 14.31 -6.94
N LEU A 68 -19.60 13.18 -6.77
CA LEU A 68 -19.98 12.66 -5.46
C LEU A 68 -18.75 12.33 -4.59
N VAL A 69 -17.75 11.65 -5.15
CA VAL A 69 -16.50 11.35 -4.43
C VAL A 69 -15.79 12.63 -4.00
N ARG A 70 -15.76 13.66 -4.87
CA ARG A 70 -15.19 14.97 -4.54
C ARG A 70 -15.99 15.75 -3.50
N SER A 71 -17.26 15.42 -3.29
CA SER A 71 -18.10 16.06 -2.27
C SER A 71 -17.81 15.55 -0.85
N ILE A 72 -17.04 14.47 -0.70
CA ILE A 72 -16.66 13.91 0.60
C ILE A 72 -15.79 14.93 1.36
N PRO A 73 -16.17 15.31 2.59
CA PRO A 73 -15.39 16.26 3.39
C PRO A 73 -13.99 15.75 3.69
N VAL A 74 -13.02 16.67 3.70
CA VAL A 74 -11.60 16.37 4.00
C VAL A 74 -11.44 15.72 5.37
N SER A 75 -12.28 16.07 6.36
CA SER A 75 -12.26 15.46 7.69
C SER A 75 -12.58 13.97 7.68
N VAL A 76 -13.45 13.52 6.77
CA VAL A 76 -13.82 12.10 6.63
C VAL A 76 -12.68 11.34 5.93
N GLN A 77 -12.08 11.94 4.89
CA GLN A 77 -10.94 11.35 4.18
C GLN A 77 -9.76 11.11 5.14
N GLY A 78 -9.39 12.12 5.94
CA GLY A 78 -8.33 11.96 6.94
C GLY A 78 -8.64 10.90 8.00
N GLY A 79 -9.90 10.76 8.40
CA GLY A 79 -10.32 9.70 9.35
C GLY A 79 -10.13 8.29 8.77
N ILE A 80 -10.53 8.09 7.50
CA ILE A 80 -10.35 6.81 6.81
C ILE A 80 -8.85 6.53 6.60
N GLU A 81 -8.06 7.53 6.21
CA GLU A 81 -6.60 7.38 6.05
C GLU A 81 -5.92 6.96 7.35
N ILE A 82 -6.26 7.57 8.49
CA ILE A 82 -5.72 7.20 9.80
C ILE A 82 -6.05 5.74 10.13
N TYR A 83 -7.28 5.31 9.86
CA TYR A 83 -7.70 3.93 10.05
C TYR A 83 -6.88 2.97 9.16
N LEU A 84 -6.75 3.28 7.87
CA LEU A 84 -6.02 2.46 6.91
C LEU A 84 -4.54 2.35 7.25
N PHE A 85 -3.86 3.47 7.53
CA PHE A 85 -2.45 3.45 7.92
C PHE A 85 -2.22 2.71 9.24
N GLY A 86 -3.13 2.88 10.22
CA GLY A 86 -3.10 2.12 11.46
C GLY A 86 -3.26 0.61 11.22
N LEU A 87 -4.19 0.21 10.35
CA LEU A 87 -4.40 -1.19 9.97
C LEU A 87 -3.16 -1.78 9.31
N ILE A 88 -2.53 -1.06 8.36
CA ILE A 88 -1.30 -1.49 7.70
C ILE A 88 -0.17 -1.71 8.71
N ALA A 89 0.01 -0.78 9.66
CA ALA A 89 1.04 -0.91 10.70
C ALA A 89 0.81 -2.15 11.59
N VAL A 90 -0.43 -2.41 12.00
CA VAL A 90 -0.78 -3.60 12.80
C VAL A 90 -0.56 -4.90 12.00
N ILE A 91 -0.86 -4.91 10.71
CA ILE A 91 -0.59 -6.07 9.83
C ILE A 91 0.92 -6.33 9.74
N GLY A 92 1.75 -5.29 9.63
CA GLY A 92 3.21 -5.42 9.71
C GLY A 92 3.67 -6.10 11.01
N GLY A 93 3.14 -5.65 12.15
CA GLY A 93 3.39 -6.29 13.44
C GLY A 93 2.90 -7.74 13.51
N LYS A 94 1.73 -8.04 12.93
CA LYS A 94 1.20 -9.40 12.83
C LYS A 94 2.14 -10.34 12.07
N ILE A 95 2.79 -9.86 11.00
CA ILE A 95 3.78 -10.66 10.25
C ILE A 95 4.92 -11.09 11.17
N TRP A 96 5.44 -10.19 12.02
CA TRP A 96 6.50 -10.53 12.98
C TRP A 96 6.06 -11.55 14.03
N VAL A 97 4.82 -11.43 14.51
CA VAL A 97 4.24 -12.38 15.47
C VAL A 97 4.06 -13.75 14.84
N ASP A 98 3.47 -13.82 13.63
CA ASP A 98 3.25 -15.08 12.91
C ASP A 98 4.58 -15.75 12.55
N ALA A 99 5.61 -14.96 12.20
CA ALA A 99 6.97 -15.44 11.96
C ALA A 99 7.76 -15.76 13.24
N LYS A 100 7.19 -15.54 14.44
CA LYS A 100 7.83 -15.76 15.75
C LYS A 100 9.19 -15.06 15.87
N VAL A 101 9.25 -13.80 15.43
CA VAL A 101 10.48 -12.99 15.50
C VAL A 101 10.86 -12.76 16.97
N ASP A 102 12.09 -13.15 17.32
CA ASP A 102 12.65 -12.92 18.66
C ASP A 102 13.28 -11.52 18.75
N PHE A 103 12.56 -10.58 19.36
CA PHE A 103 13.03 -9.23 19.63
C PHE A 103 13.99 -9.13 20.84
N SER A 104 14.32 -10.23 21.52
CA SER A 104 15.43 -10.22 22.49
C SER A 104 16.79 -10.15 21.79
N LYS A 105 16.85 -10.53 20.51
CA LYS A 105 18.07 -10.44 19.69
C LYS A 105 18.25 -9.01 19.19
N ARG A 106 19.39 -8.40 19.56
CA ARG A 106 19.77 -7.04 19.14
C ARG A 106 19.72 -6.84 17.62
N ALA A 107 20.06 -7.86 16.84
CA ALA A 107 19.99 -7.80 15.38
C ALA A 107 18.56 -7.57 14.87
N ASN A 108 17.57 -8.29 15.40
CA ASN A 108 16.17 -8.15 15.00
C ASN A 108 15.60 -6.80 15.44
N LEU A 109 15.98 -6.33 16.64
CA LEU A 109 15.61 -4.99 17.11
C LEU A 109 16.18 -3.90 16.20
N ALA A 110 17.44 -3.99 15.81
CA ALA A 110 18.08 -2.99 14.96
C ALA A 110 17.41 -2.91 13.57
N VAL A 111 17.13 -4.06 12.96
CA VAL A 111 16.48 -4.14 11.64
C VAL A 111 15.04 -3.61 11.69
N ALA A 112 14.30 -3.85 12.77
CA ALA A 112 12.93 -3.33 12.91
C ALA A 112 12.89 -1.84 13.29
N ALA A 113 13.83 -1.36 14.12
CA ALA A 113 13.82 -0.01 14.65
C ALA A 113 14.09 1.06 13.59
N ILE A 114 14.98 0.80 12.62
CA ILE A 114 15.39 1.80 11.62
C ILE A 114 14.23 2.21 10.70
N PRO A 115 13.51 1.29 10.04
CA PRO A 115 12.38 1.65 9.18
C PRO A 115 11.23 2.28 9.96
N LEU A 116 10.95 1.79 11.19
CA LEU A 116 9.92 2.35 12.06
C LEU A 116 10.24 3.80 12.47
N ALA A 117 11.49 4.07 12.85
CA ALA A 117 11.96 5.41 13.21
C ALA A 117 11.79 6.40 12.05
N ILE A 118 12.22 6.01 10.85
CA ILE A 118 12.13 6.85 9.65
C ILE A 118 10.66 7.08 9.26
N ALA A 119 9.84 6.02 9.24
CA ALA A 119 8.42 6.11 8.89
C ALA A 119 7.60 6.92 9.91
N ALA A 120 7.93 6.84 11.20
CA ALA A 120 7.27 7.62 12.27
C ALA A 120 7.65 9.12 12.25
N GLY A 121 8.49 9.55 11.32
CA GLY A 121 8.84 10.96 11.14
C GLY A 121 10.01 11.43 11.98
N ILE A 122 10.94 10.54 12.37
CA ILE A 122 12.26 10.97 12.82
C ILE A 122 12.97 11.54 11.58
N SER A 123 12.83 12.85 11.38
CA SER A 123 13.25 13.60 10.21
C SER A 123 14.73 13.35 9.88
N ALA A 124 14.99 12.58 8.83
CA ALA A 124 16.11 12.87 7.95
C ALA A 124 15.69 14.12 7.14
N THR A 125 16.14 15.27 7.64
CA THR A 125 15.89 16.61 7.15
C THR A 125 16.00 16.73 5.63
N THR A 126 15.10 17.55 5.04
CA THR A 126 15.02 17.99 3.64
C THR A 126 14.83 16.88 2.59
N PRO A 127 13.71 16.88 1.82
CA PRO A 127 13.64 16.06 0.62
C PRO A 127 14.82 16.41 -0.27
N ILE A 128 15.66 15.43 -0.61
CA ILE A 128 16.76 15.62 -1.56
C ILE A 128 16.16 15.43 -2.95
N PRO A 129 15.90 16.50 -3.72
CA PRO A 129 15.42 16.35 -5.08
C PRO A 129 16.53 15.69 -5.92
N ILE A 130 16.27 14.49 -6.41
CA ILE A 130 17.14 13.86 -7.40
C ILE A 130 16.67 14.32 -8.77
N HIS A 131 17.50 15.09 -9.46
CA HIS A 131 17.23 15.55 -10.82
C HIS A 131 17.84 14.58 -11.84
N LEU A 132 17.00 13.80 -12.52
CA LEU A 132 17.42 12.90 -13.60
C LEU A 132 16.69 13.27 -14.89
N PHE A 133 17.42 13.61 -15.97
CA PHE A 133 16.83 13.86 -17.30
C PHE A 133 15.63 14.83 -17.33
N GLY A 134 15.59 15.82 -16.42
CA GLY A 134 14.49 16.78 -16.29
C GLY A 134 13.34 16.34 -15.35
N LEU A 135 13.42 15.16 -14.75
CA LEU A 135 12.51 14.66 -13.71
C LEU A 135 13.06 14.97 -12.32
N THR A 136 12.23 15.53 -11.44
CA THR A 136 12.56 15.73 -10.02
C THR A 136 11.88 14.64 -9.19
N LEU A 137 12.68 13.72 -8.64
CA LEU A 137 12.20 12.69 -7.72
C LEU A 137 12.29 13.19 -6.28
N VAL A 138 11.17 13.14 -5.55
CA VAL A 138 11.06 13.54 -4.15
C VAL A 138 10.52 12.37 -3.35
N PHE A 139 11.27 11.91 -2.35
CA PHE A 139 10.83 10.86 -1.44
C PHE A 139 10.21 11.47 -0.17
N ASN A 140 9.03 10.97 0.22
CA ASN A 140 8.44 11.24 1.52
C ASN A 140 9.01 10.27 2.58
N ASN A 141 8.68 10.49 3.85
CA ASN A 141 9.17 9.65 4.96
C ASN A 141 8.78 8.17 4.82
N LEU A 142 7.62 7.88 4.22
CA LEU A 142 7.19 6.51 3.93
C LEU A 142 8.08 5.83 2.87
N GLY A 143 8.39 6.53 1.79
CA GLY A 143 9.28 6.04 0.73
C GLY A 143 10.72 5.86 1.21
N LEU A 144 11.21 6.74 2.07
CA LEU A 144 12.54 6.59 2.68
C LEU A 144 12.58 5.42 3.68
N GLY A 145 11.51 5.25 4.48
CA GLY A 145 11.37 4.11 5.38
C GLY A 145 11.35 2.77 4.63
N ALA A 146 10.65 2.71 3.50
CA ALA A 146 10.63 1.53 2.65
C ALA A 146 12.01 1.20 2.03
N LEU A 147 12.83 2.20 1.71
CA LEU A 147 14.19 1.98 1.18
C LEU A 147 15.17 1.46 2.25
N SER A 148 14.89 1.75 3.52
CA SER A 148 15.74 1.36 4.66
C SER A 148 15.47 -0.04 5.22
N ALA A 149 14.35 -0.65 4.82
CA ALA A 149 13.90 -1.97 5.24
C ALA A 149 14.46 -3.07 4.32
#